data_AF-A0A3B9L1I1-F1
#
_entry.id   AF-A0A3B9L1I1-F1
#
_cell.length_a   1.000
_cell.length_b   1.000
_cell.length_c   1.000
_cell.angle_alpha   90.00
_cell.angle_beta   90.00
_cell.angle_gamma   90.00
#
_symmetry.space_group_name_H-M   'P 1'
#
loop_
_entity.id
_entity.type
_entity.pdbx_description
1 polymer ?
#
loop_
_entity_poly.entity_id
_entity_poly.type
_entity_poly.pdbx_seq_one_letter_code
_entity_poly.pdbx_strand_id
1 'polypeptide(L)'
;MRWQDSAGDGNTTYDAGSDPAFDSVLFDCDLGLTTSNSETAIAEASVAAGTNNSTTTASTLSSTFVNGAAESGVTAFDVTTISSDLDPVDYIGAVKDSSDTWWQGWSCGLEASDAC
;
A
#
# COMPACT_ATOMS: atom_id res chain seq x y z
N MET A 1 -3.26 19.71 -0.78
CA MET A 1 -2.33 18.76 -0.12
C MET A 1 -1.00 19.46 0.07
N ARG A 2 -0.44 19.47 1.28
CA ARG A 2 0.77 20.21 1.63
C ARG A 2 1.94 19.23 1.47
N TRP A 3 2.75 19.39 0.42
CA TRP A 3 4.01 18.67 0.30
C TRP A 3 4.88 19.03 1.53
N GLN A 4 5.53 18.03 2.13
CA GLN A 4 6.62 18.29 3.07
C GLN A 4 7.86 18.56 2.23
N ASP A 5 8.47 19.74 2.37
CA ASP A 5 9.69 20.12 1.64
C ASP A 5 10.90 19.21 1.94
N SER A 6 10.75 18.29 2.90
CA SER A 6 11.74 17.31 3.36
C SER A 6 11.41 15.86 3.01
N ALA A 7 10.39 15.61 2.17
CA ALA A 7 10.17 14.27 1.63
C ALA A 7 11.11 14.07 0.43
N GLY A 8 12.16 13.25 0.61
CA GLY A 8 13.26 13.09 -0.36
C GLY A 8 14.41 14.08 -0.14
N ASP A 9 15.35 14.13 -1.08
CA ASP A 9 16.53 15.02 -1.03
C ASP A 9 16.32 16.38 -1.74
N GLY A 10 15.12 16.63 -2.27
CA GLY A 10 14.78 17.85 -3.00
C GLY A 10 15.37 17.94 -4.40
N ASN A 11 15.83 16.81 -4.96
CA ASN A 11 16.26 16.71 -6.35
C ASN A 11 15.07 16.36 -7.28
N THR A 12 15.31 16.29 -8.59
CA THR A 12 14.30 15.85 -9.59
C THR A 12 14.57 14.43 -10.13
N THR A 13 15.34 13.61 -9.42
CA THR A 13 15.87 12.31 -9.87
C THR A 13 15.91 11.31 -8.74
N TYR A 14 15.32 10.14 -8.91
CA TYR A 14 15.34 9.11 -7.87
C TYR A 14 16.77 8.77 -7.37
N ASP A 15 16.98 8.88 -6.06
CA ASP A 15 18.16 8.45 -5.32
C ASP A 15 17.78 7.42 -4.24
N ALA A 16 18.17 6.15 -4.42
CA ALA A 16 17.84 5.08 -3.48
C ALA A 16 18.37 5.30 -2.04
N GLY A 17 19.34 6.18 -1.83
CA GLY A 17 19.84 6.53 -0.49
C GLY A 17 18.98 7.55 0.25
N SER A 18 18.14 8.29 -0.47
CA SER A 18 17.41 9.46 0.03
C SER A 18 15.91 9.38 -0.22
N ASP A 19 15.50 8.64 -1.26
CA ASP A 19 14.12 8.44 -1.66
C ASP A 19 13.62 7.06 -1.23
N PRO A 20 12.34 6.95 -0.82
CA PRO A 20 11.77 5.67 -0.45
C PRO A 20 11.62 4.76 -1.67
N ALA A 21 11.78 3.47 -1.44
CA ALA A 21 11.20 2.42 -2.27
C ALA A 21 9.93 1.89 -1.59
N PHE A 22 8.98 1.42 -2.39
CA PHE A 22 7.76 0.77 -1.90
C PHE A 22 7.77 -0.69 -2.31
N ASP A 23 7.40 -1.60 -1.42
CA ASP A 23 7.24 -3.02 -1.72
C ASP A 23 5.80 -3.45 -1.46
N SER A 24 5.28 -4.34 -2.30
CA SER A 24 3.96 -4.97 -2.17
C SER A 24 2.78 -3.99 -2.17
N VAL A 25 2.83 -2.96 -3.00
CA VAL A 25 1.74 -1.99 -3.18
C VAL A 25 0.90 -2.29 -4.43
N LEU A 26 -0.42 -2.28 -4.28
CA LEU A 26 -1.39 -2.35 -5.37
C LEU A 26 -2.08 -0.98 -5.50
N PHE A 27 -1.76 -0.26 -6.57
CA PHE A 27 -2.37 1.01 -6.92
C PHE A 27 -3.42 0.83 -8.01
N ASP A 28 -4.67 1.14 -7.68
CA ASP A 28 -5.82 1.15 -8.60
C ASP A 28 -6.43 2.55 -8.68
N CYS A 29 -5.62 3.53 -9.10
CA CYS A 29 -6.06 4.90 -9.31
C CYS A 29 -6.17 5.17 -10.82
N ASP A 30 -7.23 5.87 -11.26
CA ASP A 30 -7.50 6.14 -12.69
C ASP A 30 -6.34 6.83 -13.44
N LEU A 31 -5.51 7.62 -12.75
CA LEU A 31 -4.34 8.31 -13.32
C LEU A 31 -3.00 7.65 -12.95
N GLY A 32 -3.04 6.41 -12.43
CA GLY A 32 -1.88 5.70 -11.92
C GLY A 32 -1.19 6.50 -10.82
N LEU A 33 0.14 6.66 -10.95
CA LEU A 33 0.98 7.41 -10.02
C LEU A 33 1.04 8.92 -10.33
N THR A 34 0.29 9.37 -11.34
CA THR A 34 0.30 10.76 -11.80
C THR A 34 -0.84 11.53 -11.15
N THR A 35 -0.56 12.27 -10.07
CA THR A 35 -1.52 13.23 -9.51
C THR A 35 -1.08 14.65 -9.81
N SER A 36 -1.99 15.64 -9.77
CA SER A 36 -1.82 16.99 -10.34
C SER A 36 -0.60 17.81 -9.86
N ASN A 37 0.12 17.34 -8.85
CA ASN A 37 1.29 17.98 -8.26
C ASN A 37 2.39 16.98 -7.89
N SER A 38 2.37 15.77 -8.46
CA SER A 38 3.43 14.77 -8.32
C SER A 38 4.59 15.07 -9.27
N GLU A 39 5.82 14.93 -8.80
CA GLU A 39 6.97 14.62 -9.63
C GLU A 39 6.80 13.18 -10.15
N THR A 40 5.94 13.00 -11.15
CA THR A 40 5.51 11.68 -11.67
C THR A 40 6.68 10.72 -11.85
N ALA A 41 7.79 11.18 -12.42
CA ALA A 41 8.97 10.35 -12.66
C ALA A 41 9.59 9.79 -11.37
N ILE A 42 9.55 10.53 -10.26
CA ILE A 42 10.06 10.08 -8.97
C ILE A 42 9.08 9.08 -8.35
N ALA A 43 7.78 9.34 -8.38
CA ALA A 43 6.78 8.40 -7.87
C ALA A 43 6.83 7.05 -8.60
N GLU A 44 6.94 7.07 -9.93
CA GLU A 44 7.12 5.88 -10.76
C GLU A 44 8.43 5.16 -10.44
N ALA A 45 9.53 5.90 -10.27
CA ALA A 45 10.82 5.33 -9.92
C ALA A 45 10.84 4.71 -8.51
N SER A 46 10.22 5.35 -7.51
CA SER A 46 10.09 4.81 -6.15
C SER A 46 9.29 3.50 -6.11
N VAL A 47 8.22 3.40 -6.90
CA VAL A 47 7.44 2.15 -7.01
C VAL A 47 8.19 1.11 -7.84
N ALA A 48 8.95 1.51 -8.86
CA ALA A 48 9.76 0.59 -9.66
C ALA A 48 11.02 0.08 -8.94
N ALA A 49 11.49 0.81 -7.92
CA ALA A 49 12.68 0.46 -7.15
C ALA A 49 12.46 -0.67 -6.15
N GLY A 50 11.21 -0.87 -5.70
CA GLY A 50 10.84 -2.02 -4.87
C GLY A 50 10.26 -3.17 -5.68
N THR A 51 9.65 -4.12 -4.97
CA THR A 51 9.20 -5.40 -5.51
C THR A 51 7.73 -5.66 -5.24
N ASN A 52 7.12 -6.57 -6.00
CA ASN A 52 5.73 -7.02 -5.83
C ASN A 52 4.67 -5.91 -5.97
N ASN A 53 4.99 -4.84 -6.68
CA ASN A 53 4.06 -3.74 -6.90
C ASN A 53 3.21 -3.94 -8.16
N SER A 54 2.00 -3.40 -8.15
CA SER A 54 1.16 -3.29 -9.35
C SER A 54 0.51 -1.92 -9.42
N THR A 55 0.50 -1.34 -10.62
CA THR A 55 -0.24 -0.11 -10.97
C THR A 55 -1.29 -0.37 -12.06
N THR A 56 -1.47 -1.64 -12.44
CA THR A 56 -2.31 -2.05 -13.58
C THR A 56 -3.38 -3.06 -13.19
N THR A 57 -3.30 -3.61 -11.97
CA THR A 57 -4.29 -4.56 -11.46
C THR A 57 -5.37 -3.79 -10.73
N ALA A 58 -6.62 -3.93 -11.18
CA ALA A 58 -7.77 -3.36 -10.48
C ALA A 58 -7.93 -4.01 -9.11
N SER A 59 -8.27 -3.21 -8.10
CA SER A 59 -8.56 -3.68 -6.76
C SER A 59 -9.84 -4.53 -6.78
N THR A 60 -9.84 -5.56 -5.95
CA THR A 60 -11.00 -6.44 -5.73
C THR A 60 -11.48 -6.43 -4.29
N LEU A 61 -11.13 -5.38 -3.54
CA LEU A 61 -11.55 -5.20 -2.15
C LEU A 61 -13.07 -5.35 -2.02
N SER A 62 -13.49 -6.20 -1.10
CA SER A 62 -14.87 -6.30 -0.64
C SER A 62 -15.04 -5.47 0.64
N SER A 63 -16.24 -4.94 0.85
CA SER A 63 -16.52 -4.02 1.96
C SER A 63 -15.56 -2.82 2.05
N THR A 64 -14.87 -2.48 0.95
CA THR A 64 -13.84 -1.43 0.84
C THR A 64 -12.48 -1.73 1.49
N PHE A 65 -12.34 -2.76 2.32
CA PHE A 65 -11.09 -3.02 3.07
C PHE A 65 -10.72 -4.49 3.25
N VAL A 66 -11.62 -5.42 2.91
CA VAL A 66 -11.36 -6.86 2.98
C VAL A 66 -10.80 -7.32 1.64
N ASN A 67 -9.62 -7.93 1.66
CA ASN A 67 -8.95 -8.40 0.46
C ASN A 67 -9.81 -9.32 -0.40
N GLY A 68 -9.75 -9.09 -1.71
CA GLY A 68 -10.25 -10.01 -2.71
C GLY A 68 -9.11 -10.78 -3.39
N ALA A 69 -9.38 -11.29 -4.59
CA ALA A 69 -8.44 -12.10 -5.34
C ALA A 69 -7.20 -11.33 -5.83
N ALA A 70 -7.36 -10.04 -6.18
CA ALA A 70 -6.25 -9.21 -6.64
C ALA A 70 -5.26 -8.93 -5.51
N GLU A 71 -5.74 -8.50 -4.34
CA GLU A 71 -4.91 -8.20 -3.17
C GLU A 71 -4.24 -9.47 -2.65
N SER A 72 -4.99 -10.56 -2.55
CA SER A 72 -4.46 -11.87 -2.09
C SER A 72 -3.45 -12.48 -3.07
N GLY A 73 -3.42 -12.02 -4.32
CA GLY A 73 -2.45 -12.45 -5.32
C GLY A 73 -1.09 -11.75 -5.23
N VAL A 74 -0.99 -10.67 -4.45
CA VAL A 74 0.26 -9.93 -4.27
C VAL A 74 1.13 -10.65 -3.24
N THR A 75 2.39 -10.89 -3.60
CA THR A 75 3.37 -11.43 -2.65
C THR A 75 3.74 -10.33 -1.64
N ALA A 76 3.47 -10.57 -0.35
CA ALA A 76 3.82 -9.64 0.71
C ALA A 76 5.33 -9.57 0.93
N PHE A 77 5.82 -8.37 1.28
CA PHE A 77 7.21 -8.13 1.63
C PHE A 77 7.54 -8.77 2.99
N ASP A 78 8.68 -9.45 3.06
CA ASP A 78 9.15 -10.05 4.31
C ASP A 78 9.80 -8.99 5.20
N VAL A 79 9.00 -8.45 6.13
CA VAL A 79 9.43 -7.42 7.10
C VAL A 79 10.55 -7.89 8.03
N THR A 80 10.77 -9.19 8.18
CA THR A 80 11.85 -9.72 9.02
C THR A 80 13.24 -9.43 8.44
N THR A 81 13.31 -9.14 7.13
CA THR A 81 14.52 -8.68 6.46
C THR A 81 14.95 -7.26 6.90
N ILE A 82 14.03 -6.47 7.44
CA ILE A 82 14.30 -5.17 8.04
C ILE A 82 14.68 -5.34 9.51
N SER A 83 13.86 -6.07 10.28
CA SER A 83 14.13 -6.37 11.69
C SER A 83 13.42 -7.66 12.10
N SER A 84 14.11 -8.51 12.84
CA SER A 84 13.55 -9.74 13.42
C SER A 84 12.48 -9.50 14.49
N ASP A 85 12.33 -8.26 14.97
CA ASP A 85 11.32 -7.89 15.97
C ASP A 85 9.92 -7.68 15.36
N LEU A 86 9.82 -7.66 14.02
CA LEU A 86 8.56 -7.52 13.30
C LEU A 86 7.96 -8.90 13.00
N ASP A 87 6.66 -9.04 13.25
CA ASP A 87 5.92 -10.25 12.89
C ASP A 87 5.52 -10.19 11.40
N PRO A 88 5.95 -11.15 10.56
CA PRO A 88 5.56 -11.17 9.16
C PRO A 88 4.12 -11.65 8.97
N VAL A 89 3.46 -11.08 7.97
CA VAL A 89 2.17 -11.54 7.44
C VAL A 89 2.30 -11.92 5.96
N ASP A 90 1.38 -12.72 5.45
CA ASP A 90 1.40 -13.28 4.10
C ASP A 90 0.46 -12.58 3.11
N TYR A 91 -0.01 -11.36 3.44
CA TYR A 91 -0.95 -10.59 2.63
C TYR A 91 -0.66 -9.09 2.69
N ILE A 92 -1.13 -8.35 1.69
CA ILE A 92 -1.14 -6.88 1.67
C ILE A 92 -2.51 -6.36 2.09
N GLY A 93 -2.65 -5.10 2.52
CA GLY A 93 -3.96 -4.54 2.89
C GLY A 93 -4.36 -4.82 4.35
N ALA A 94 -5.56 -4.37 4.73
CA ALA A 94 -5.97 -4.31 6.14
C ALA A 94 -6.45 -5.66 6.71
N VAL A 95 -7.20 -6.43 5.91
CA VAL A 95 -7.87 -7.65 6.35
C VAL A 95 -7.66 -8.74 5.31
N LYS A 96 -7.13 -9.89 5.75
CA LYS A 96 -6.66 -10.96 4.86
C LYS A 96 -7.75 -11.54 3.97
N ASP A 97 -8.91 -11.79 4.54
CA ASP A 97 -10.09 -12.34 3.86
C ASP A 97 -11.34 -12.18 4.73
N SER A 98 -12.50 -12.65 4.23
CA SER A 98 -13.79 -12.53 4.92
C SER A 98 -13.88 -13.27 6.27
N SER A 99 -12.96 -14.19 6.55
CA SER A 99 -12.90 -14.96 7.79
C SER A 99 -12.06 -14.26 8.86
N ASP A 100 -11.32 -13.21 8.48
CA ASP A 100 -10.47 -12.46 9.37
C ASP A 100 -11.26 -11.33 10.05
N THR A 101 -11.51 -11.52 11.33
CA THR A 101 -12.41 -10.69 12.15
C THR A 101 -11.66 -9.92 13.24
N TRP A 102 -10.34 -9.76 13.13
CA TRP A 102 -9.52 -9.09 14.16
C TRP A 102 -10.01 -7.66 14.48
N TRP A 103 -10.61 -7.00 13.50
CA TRP A 103 -11.11 -5.63 13.53
C TRP A 103 -12.51 -5.50 14.15
N GLN A 104 -13.26 -6.59 14.28
CA GLN A 104 -14.62 -6.55 14.83
C GLN A 104 -14.59 -6.12 16.31
N GLY A 105 -15.51 -5.23 16.68
CA GLY A 105 -15.59 -4.66 18.03
C GLY A 105 -14.55 -3.59 18.39
N TRP A 106 -13.61 -3.26 17.51
CA TRP A 106 -12.65 -2.15 17.70
C TRP A 106 -13.12 -0.86 17.02
N SER A 107 -14.03 -0.98 16.05
CA SER A 107 -14.60 0.11 15.26
C SER A 107 -16.12 -0.05 15.15
N CYS A 108 -16.87 1.05 15.15
CA CYS A 108 -18.26 1.03 14.70
C CYS A 108 -18.35 1.31 13.18
N GLY A 109 -19.45 0.93 12.56
CA GLY A 109 -19.82 1.30 11.20
C GLY A 109 -19.15 0.50 10.07
N LEU A 110 -18.21 -0.39 10.41
CA LEU A 110 -17.57 -1.31 9.45
C LEU A 110 -18.35 -2.62 9.28
N GLU A 111 -19.22 -2.96 10.24
CA GLU A 111 -20.10 -4.12 10.18
C GLU A 111 -21.54 -3.74 10.56
N ALA A 112 -22.51 -4.50 10.05
CA ALA A 112 -23.93 -4.26 10.33
C ALA A 112 -24.29 -4.48 11.81
N SER A 113 -23.51 -5.30 12.52
CA SER A 113 -23.68 -5.64 13.93
C SER A 113 -23.48 -4.44 14.87
N ASP A 114 -22.70 -3.44 14.45
CA ASP A 114 -22.23 -2.37 15.32
C ASP A 114 -22.26 -1.01 14.59
N ALA A 115 -23.46 -0.45 14.43
CA ALA A 115 -23.67 0.78 13.67
C ALA A 115 -23.13 2.03 14.38
N CYS A 116 -22.50 2.93 13.62
CA CYS A 116 -22.43 4.36 13.95
C CYS A 116 -23.63 5.08 13.29
#